data_AF-A0A353Z6W4-F1
#
_entry.id   AF-A0A353Z6W4-F1
#
_cell.length_a   1.000
_cell.length_b   1.000
_cell.length_c   1.000
_cell.angle_alpha   90.00
_cell.angle_beta   90.00
_cell.angle_gamma   90.00
#
_symmetry.space_group_name_H-M   'P 1'
#
loop_
_entity.id
_entity.type
_entity.pdbx_description
1 polymer ?
#
loop_
_entity_poly.entity_id
_entity_poly.type
_entity_poly.pdbx_seq_one_letter_code
_entity_poly.pdbx_strand_id
1 'polypeptide(L)'
;MTNRVSTWCACLASLSLLGLVSPVRADDWPQWGGPRRDLVWRETGIVETLPPGPQLPRVWSTPIGNGYAGPAVAAGRVYVMDRPDKTETERVLCLDAETGRVLWTHQYEARYKVDYPAGPRMTPVIVDDLLYTIGTMGHMFCLRVADGSVVWKKQFVDEFDTKLPIWGMVATPLVLGDRLITLVGGVPNALVVCFDRKTGRELWRSLEDTEVGYCPPVLCEFGGRPQVVVWHPRAVTAIEPDTGKEIWSVPFPVRFGLCIPQPRQVGNRLFLTAFYNGPLMIELDEAGTTPRVVWKGKSSSEIRTDGLHSIMST
;
A
#
# COMPACT_ATOMS: atom_id res chain seq x y z
N MET A 1 63.91 -15.96 -68.43
CA MET A 1 62.52 -16.45 -68.35
C MET A 1 62.08 -16.24 -66.90
N THR A 2 61.75 -15.00 -66.52
CA THR A 2 60.44 -14.29 -66.51
C THR A 2 59.83 -14.27 -65.11
N ASN A 3 59.95 -13.09 -64.49
CA ASN A 3 59.28 -12.61 -63.28
C ASN A 3 57.75 -12.71 -63.37
N ARG A 4 57.08 -12.77 -62.20
CA ARG A 4 55.92 -11.92 -61.89
C ARG A 4 55.61 -11.86 -60.38
N VAL A 5 55.31 -10.65 -59.95
CA VAL A 5 54.85 -10.20 -58.62
C VAL A 5 53.32 -10.32 -58.56
N SER A 6 52.75 -10.64 -57.39
CA SER A 6 51.36 -10.25 -57.07
C SER A 6 51.14 -10.05 -55.56
N THR A 7 50.67 -8.85 -55.27
CA THR A 7 50.05 -8.28 -54.08
C THR A 7 48.99 -9.19 -53.41
N TRP A 8 48.99 -9.25 -52.08
CA TRP A 8 47.92 -9.86 -51.29
C TRP A 8 47.11 -8.79 -50.56
N CYS A 9 45.78 -8.91 -50.69
CA CYS A 9 44.74 -8.02 -50.21
C CYS A 9 44.58 -8.06 -48.67
N ALA A 10 44.24 -6.89 -48.13
CA ALA A 10 43.78 -6.70 -46.76
C ALA A 10 42.36 -7.27 -46.56
N CYS A 11 42.17 -8.07 -45.50
CA CYS A 11 40.85 -8.38 -44.96
C CYS A 11 40.65 -7.60 -43.66
N LEU A 12 39.78 -6.58 -43.72
CA LEU A 12 39.25 -5.86 -42.57
C LEU A 12 38.28 -6.78 -41.80
N ALA A 13 38.59 -7.11 -40.56
CA ALA A 13 37.67 -7.75 -39.63
C ALA A 13 36.78 -6.69 -38.98
N SER A 14 35.54 -6.56 -39.46
CA SER A 14 34.51 -5.72 -38.86
C SER A 14 33.98 -6.39 -37.59
N LEU A 15 34.46 -5.98 -36.42
CA LEU A 15 33.92 -6.38 -35.13
C LEU A 15 32.58 -5.64 -34.91
N SER A 16 31.46 -6.32 -35.13
CA SER A 16 30.15 -5.80 -34.79
C SER A 16 30.00 -5.75 -33.26
N LEU A 17 30.16 -4.55 -32.67
CA LEU A 17 29.72 -4.28 -31.30
C LEU A 17 28.17 -4.37 -31.27
N LEU A 18 27.65 -5.55 -30.96
CA LEU A 18 26.29 -5.70 -30.45
C LEU A 18 26.28 -5.06 -29.05
N GLY A 19 25.85 -3.80 -28.99
CA GLY A 19 25.59 -3.13 -27.74
C GLY A 19 24.57 -3.94 -26.94
N LEU A 20 25.00 -4.48 -25.80
CA LEU A 20 24.12 -5.02 -24.78
C LEU A 20 23.27 -3.86 -24.24
N VAL A 21 22.12 -3.62 -24.87
CA VAL A 21 21.08 -2.78 -24.29
C VAL A 21 20.54 -3.56 -23.11
N SER A 22 21.06 -3.26 -21.91
CA SER A 22 20.44 -3.74 -20.68
C SER A 22 19.04 -3.12 -20.66
N PRO A 23 17.95 -3.91 -20.59
CA PRO A 23 16.63 -3.33 -20.44
C PRO A 23 16.66 -2.51 -19.15
N VAL A 24 16.35 -1.22 -19.27
CA VAL A 24 16.06 -0.39 -18.10
C VAL A 24 14.83 -1.03 -17.48
N ARG A 25 15.01 -1.77 -16.39
CA ARG A 25 13.90 -2.25 -15.59
C ARG A 25 13.49 -1.10 -14.71
N ALA A 26 12.31 -0.56 -14.98
CA ALA A 26 11.65 0.34 -14.06
C ALA A 26 11.54 -0.34 -12.68
N ASP A 27 11.66 0.45 -11.62
CA ASP A 27 11.64 -0.09 -10.26
C ASP A 27 10.20 -0.51 -9.92
N ASP A 28 10.03 -1.69 -9.31
CA ASP A 28 8.71 -2.19 -8.95
C ASP A 28 8.09 -1.30 -7.85
N TRP A 29 6.77 -1.12 -7.88
CA TRP A 29 5.97 -0.46 -6.84
C TRP A 29 4.89 -1.42 -6.31
N PRO A 30 5.27 -2.47 -5.58
CA PRO A 30 4.40 -3.62 -5.34
C PRO A 30 3.32 -3.41 -4.28
N GLN A 31 3.30 -2.25 -3.61
CA GLN A 31 2.41 -1.95 -2.50
C GLN A 31 2.33 -0.44 -2.22
N TRP A 32 1.40 -0.05 -1.34
CA TRP A 32 1.31 1.32 -0.83
C TRP A 32 2.64 1.81 -0.24
N GLY A 33 3.11 2.98 -0.66
CA GLY A 33 4.39 3.53 -0.24
C GLY A 33 5.63 2.89 -0.87
N GLY A 34 5.46 2.03 -1.88
CA GLY A 34 6.53 1.39 -2.62
C GLY A 34 7.19 0.22 -1.88
N PRO A 35 8.32 -0.30 -2.39
CA PRO A 35 8.99 -1.49 -1.83
C PRO A 35 9.32 -1.38 -0.33
N ARG A 36 9.58 -0.16 0.16
CA ARG A 36 9.93 0.13 1.56
C ARG A 36 8.79 0.77 2.37
N ARG A 37 7.59 0.93 1.78
CA ARG A 37 6.42 1.60 2.40
C ARG A 37 6.70 3.00 2.96
N ASP A 38 7.68 3.69 2.40
CA ASP A 38 8.16 4.97 2.88
C ASP A 38 7.80 6.15 1.97
N LEU A 39 7.07 5.90 0.87
CA LEU A 39 6.61 6.89 -0.10
C LEU A 39 7.77 7.59 -0.83
N VAL A 40 8.94 6.95 -0.91
CA VAL A 40 10.12 7.49 -1.58
C VAL A 40 10.36 6.75 -2.89
N TRP A 41 10.25 7.50 -4.00
CA TRP A 41 10.67 7.05 -5.31
C TRP A 41 12.20 7.05 -5.42
N ARG A 42 12.77 5.95 -5.90
CA ARG A 42 14.22 5.72 -5.96
C ARG A 42 14.75 5.41 -7.35
N GLU A 43 13.88 5.34 -8.35
CA GLU A 43 14.31 5.10 -9.72
C GLU A 43 15.07 6.32 -10.26
N THR A 44 16.14 6.04 -10.99
CA THR A 44 16.92 7.03 -11.73
C THR A 44 16.38 7.19 -13.15
N GLY A 45 16.71 8.28 -13.84
CA GLY A 45 16.29 8.49 -15.23
C GLY A 45 14.90 9.11 -15.37
N ILE A 46 14.30 9.58 -14.27
CA ILE A 46 13.17 10.49 -14.31
C ILE A 46 13.59 11.81 -14.95
N VAL A 47 12.70 12.41 -15.75
CA VAL A 47 12.97 13.70 -16.38
C VAL A 47 12.85 14.82 -15.34
N GLU A 48 13.86 15.69 -15.25
CA GLU A 48 13.80 16.88 -14.38
C GLU A 48 12.84 17.95 -14.93
N THR A 49 12.68 17.97 -16.25
CA THR A 49 11.78 18.86 -16.96
C THR A 49 10.96 18.07 -17.96
N LEU A 50 9.64 18.27 -17.94
CA LEU A 50 8.78 17.70 -18.98
C LEU A 50 9.17 18.28 -20.35
N PRO A 51 9.13 17.47 -21.44
CA PRO A 51 9.35 17.98 -22.78
C PRO A 51 8.41 19.15 -23.09
N PRO A 52 8.86 20.16 -23.87
CA PRO A 52 8.01 21.28 -24.26
C PRO A 52 6.81 20.78 -25.07
N GLY A 53 5.60 21.11 -24.60
CA GLY A 53 4.33 20.65 -25.16
C GLY A 53 3.23 20.66 -24.10
N PRO A 54 1.95 20.56 -24.48
CA PRO A 54 0.87 20.66 -23.51
C PRO A 54 0.77 19.45 -22.57
N GLN A 55 1.19 18.24 -23.00
CA GLN A 55 1.02 16.98 -22.28
C GLN A 55 2.12 15.96 -22.66
N LEU A 56 2.53 15.11 -21.72
CA LEU A 56 3.31 13.91 -22.02
C LEU A 56 2.54 12.98 -22.97
N PRO A 57 3.20 12.29 -23.92
CA PRO A 57 2.52 11.35 -24.79
C PRO A 57 1.94 10.19 -23.97
N ARG A 58 0.64 9.95 -24.11
CA ARG A 58 -0.03 8.80 -23.50
C ARG A 58 0.42 7.52 -24.20
N VAL A 59 1.06 6.61 -23.46
CA VAL A 59 1.51 5.30 -23.97
C VAL A 59 0.32 4.37 -24.17
N TRP A 60 -0.50 4.17 -23.15
CA TRP A 60 -1.74 3.39 -23.21
C TRP A 60 -2.78 3.90 -22.21
N SER A 61 -4.00 3.41 -22.35
CA SER A 61 -5.07 3.59 -21.36
C SER A 61 -6.03 2.41 -21.41
N THR A 62 -6.47 1.96 -20.23
CA THR A 62 -7.40 0.84 -20.10
C THR A 62 -8.65 1.29 -19.35
N PRO A 63 -9.86 1.09 -19.91
CA PRO A 63 -11.09 1.39 -19.18
C PRO A 63 -11.23 0.51 -17.94
N ILE A 64 -11.43 1.15 -16.78
CA ILE A 64 -11.74 0.50 -15.50
C ILE A 64 -13.01 1.12 -14.91
N GLY A 65 -13.66 0.39 -14.02
CA GLY A 65 -14.80 0.87 -13.23
C GLY A 65 -14.40 1.87 -12.15
N ASN A 66 -15.33 2.20 -11.27
CA ASN A 66 -15.07 3.15 -10.18
C ASN A 66 -14.19 2.52 -9.10
N GLY A 67 -13.31 3.32 -8.51
CA GLY A 67 -12.49 2.94 -7.37
C GLY A 67 -11.64 4.10 -6.91
N TYR A 68 -11.09 3.98 -5.70
CA TYR A 68 -10.07 4.89 -5.17
C TYR A 68 -8.71 4.19 -5.01
N ALA A 69 -8.63 2.90 -5.31
CA ALA A 69 -7.41 2.10 -5.20
C ALA A 69 -6.32 2.61 -6.14
N GLY A 70 -5.17 2.99 -5.59
CA GLY A 70 -3.96 3.19 -6.38
C GLY A 70 -3.44 1.85 -6.94
N PRO A 71 -2.80 1.84 -8.12
CA PRO A 71 -2.24 0.60 -8.68
C PRO A 71 -1.01 0.13 -7.91
N ALA A 72 -0.75 -1.18 -7.95
CA ALA A 72 0.54 -1.77 -7.62
C ALA A 72 1.19 -2.28 -8.91
N VAL A 73 2.49 -2.07 -9.07
CA VAL A 73 3.23 -2.49 -10.27
C VAL A 73 4.35 -3.43 -9.84
N ALA A 74 4.41 -4.63 -10.43
CA ALA A 74 5.51 -5.55 -10.18
C ALA A 74 5.74 -6.46 -11.38
N ALA A 75 7.01 -6.73 -11.72
CA ALA A 75 7.40 -7.70 -12.73
C ALA A 75 6.66 -7.55 -14.08
N GLY A 76 6.53 -6.30 -14.56
CA GLY A 76 5.87 -5.99 -15.84
C GLY A 76 4.34 -6.10 -15.81
N ARG A 77 3.73 -6.13 -14.63
CA ARG A 77 2.27 -6.21 -14.45
C ARG A 77 1.76 -5.06 -13.58
N VAL A 78 0.57 -4.57 -13.90
CA VAL A 78 -0.16 -3.57 -13.12
C VAL A 78 -1.38 -4.22 -12.48
N TYR A 79 -1.53 -4.07 -11.18
CA TYR A 79 -2.64 -4.60 -10.39
C TYR A 79 -3.47 -3.45 -9.86
N VAL A 80 -4.77 -3.47 -10.15
CA VAL A 80 -5.71 -2.43 -9.72
C VAL A 80 -7.04 -3.06 -9.37
N MET A 81 -7.78 -2.41 -8.48
CA MET A 81 -9.13 -2.85 -8.11
C MET A 81 -10.15 -1.84 -8.60
N ASP A 82 -11.30 -2.33 -9.04
CA ASP A 82 -12.42 -1.49 -9.42
C ASP A 82 -13.78 -2.10 -9.06
N ARG A 83 -14.83 -1.31 -9.28
CA ARG A 83 -16.22 -1.71 -9.24
C ARG A 83 -16.88 -1.28 -10.56
N PRO A 84 -17.25 -2.23 -11.43
CA PRO A 84 -17.97 -1.92 -12.66
C PRO A 84 -19.31 -1.25 -12.38
N ASP A 85 -19.66 -0.27 -13.21
CA ASP A 85 -20.94 0.43 -13.11
C ASP A 85 -22.12 -0.52 -13.21
N LYS A 86 -23.17 -0.23 -12.43
CA LYS A 86 -24.44 -0.99 -12.42
C LYS A 86 -24.27 -2.49 -12.10
N THR A 87 -23.21 -2.85 -11.39
CA THR A 87 -23.00 -4.21 -10.87
C THR A 87 -22.94 -4.23 -9.34
N GLU A 88 -23.17 -5.40 -8.75
CA GLU A 88 -22.89 -5.68 -7.34
C GLU A 88 -21.61 -6.50 -7.22
N THR A 89 -20.57 -6.11 -7.96
CA THR A 89 -19.29 -6.83 -7.98
C THR A 89 -18.11 -5.88 -7.84
N GLU A 90 -17.06 -6.33 -7.17
CA GLU A 90 -15.73 -5.72 -7.24
C GLU A 90 -14.83 -6.64 -8.07
N ARG A 91 -13.78 -6.06 -8.66
CA ARG A 91 -12.79 -6.79 -9.44
C ARG A 91 -11.38 -6.45 -8.99
N VAL A 92 -10.50 -7.44 -9.15
CA VAL A 92 -9.04 -7.26 -9.19
C VAL A 92 -8.60 -7.53 -10.62
N LEU A 93 -7.95 -6.56 -11.24
CA LEU A 93 -7.45 -6.64 -12.60
C LEU A 93 -5.93 -6.74 -12.58
N CYS A 94 -5.39 -7.64 -13.40
CA CYS A 94 -3.97 -7.65 -13.76
C CYS A 94 -3.86 -7.20 -15.21
N LEU A 95 -3.10 -6.14 -15.45
CA LEU A 95 -2.79 -5.60 -16.76
C LEU A 95 -1.33 -5.84 -17.09
N ASP A 96 -1.03 -5.95 -18.37
CA ASP A 96 0.31 -5.86 -18.91
C ASP A 96 0.82 -4.41 -18.80
N ALA A 97 1.99 -4.19 -18.19
CA ALA A 97 2.48 -2.84 -17.90
C ALA A 97 2.89 -2.04 -19.15
N GLU A 98 3.26 -2.74 -20.24
CA GLU A 98 3.70 -2.10 -21.49
C GLU A 98 2.51 -1.72 -22.38
N THR A 99 1.45 -2.52 -22.38
CA THR A 99 0.33 -2.39 -23.32
C THR A 99 -0.99 -1.98 -22.68
N GLY A 100 -1.11 -2.11 -21.36
CA GLY A 100 -2.37 -1.92 -20.62
C GLY A 100 -3.39 -3.04 -20.81
N ARG A 101 -3.10 -4.06 -21.62
CA ARG A 101 -4.03 -5.16 -21.89
C ARG A 101 -4.32 -5.93 -20.61
N VAL A 102 -5.61 -6.18 -20.34
CA VAL A 102 -6.03 -7.07 -19.25
C VAL A 102 -5.49 -8.48 -19.51
N LEU A 103 -4.66 -8.98 -18.60
CA LEU A 103 -4.13 -10.34 -18.61
C LEU A 103 -5.09 -11.31 -17.93
N TRP A 104 -5.65 -10.90 -16.80
CA TRP A 104 -6.69 -11.65 -16.08
C TRP A 104 -7.52 -10.72 -15.20
N THR A 105 -8.70 -11.21 -14.82
CA THR A 105 -9.64 -10.55 -13.91
C THR A 105 -10.13 -11.54 -12.86
N HIS A 106 -10.00 -11.20 -11.58
CA HIS A 106 -10.71 -11.87 -10.49
C HIS A 106 -11.91 -11.01 -10.11
N GLN A 107 -13.12 -11.58 -10.15
CA GLN A 107 -14.36 -10.86 -9.86
C GLN A 107 -15.17 -11.59 -8.79
N TYR A 108 -15.75 -10.84 -7.85
CA TYR A 108 -16.55 -11.38 -6.76
C TYR A 108 -17.76 -10.49 -6.45
N GLU A 109 -18.79 -11.08 -5.86
CA GLU A 109 -19.97 -10.33 -5.40
C GLU A 109 -19.61 -9.42 -4.23
N ALA A 110 -20.02 -8.16 -4.32
CA ALA A 110 -19.86 -7.14 -3.30
C ALA A 110 -21.08 -6.21 -3.36
N ARG A 111 -22.07 -6.48 -2.52
CA ARG A 111 -23.24 -5.60 -2.32
C ARG A 111 -22.88 -4.50 -1.34
N TYR A 112 -22.88 -3.26 -1.82
CA TYR A 112 -22.45 -2.13 -1.01
C TYR A 112 -23.55 -1.71 -0.03
N LYS A 113 -23.16 -1.57 1.24
CA LYS A 113 -24.01 -1.04 2.32
C LYS A 113 -23.37 0.18 3.00
N VAL A 114 -22.36 0.77 2.36
CA VAL A 114 -21.59 1.92 2.84
C VAL A 114 -22.06 3.21 2.15
N ASP A 115 -21.83 4.35 2.80
CA ASP A 115 -22.35 5.64 2.32
C ASP A 115 -21.60 6.19 1.10
N TYR A 116 -20.39 5.69 0.84
CA TYR A 116 -19.57 6.07 -0.31
C TYR A 116 -19.35 4.86 -1.24
N PRO A 117 -20.21 4.61 -2.23
CA PRO A 117 -20.22 3.34 -2.95
C PRO A 117 -19.38 3.30 -4.24
N ALA A 118 -18.43 4.22 -4.40
CA ALA A 118 -17.66 4.38 -5.65
C ALA A 118 -16.49 3.38 -5.82
N GLY A 119 -16.52 2.22 -5.17
CA GLY A 119 -15.52 1.17 -5.43
C GLY A 119 -14.50 0.91 -4.32
N PRO A 120 -13.60 -0.07 -4.53
CA PRO A 120 -12.53 -0.45 -3.61
C PRO A 120 -11.46 0.64 -3.48
N ARG A 121 -10.69 0.62 -2.39
CA ARG A 121 -9.82 1.74 -1.96
C ARG A 121 -8.37 1.38 -1.72
N MET A 122 -8.06 0.12 -1.41
CA MET A 122 -6.69 -0.23 -1.07
C MET A 122 -5.86 -0.48 -2.32
N THR A 123 -4.60 -0.01 -2.29
CA THR A 123 -3.59 -0.49 -3.23
C THR A 123 -3.29 -1.96 -2.94
N PRO A 124 -3.36 -2.85 -3.94
CA PRO A 124 -2.99 -4.26 -3.77
C PRO A 124 -1.55 -4.43 -3.25
N VAL A 125 -1.28 -5.54 -2.57
CA VAL A 125 0.07 -5.85 -2.06
C VAL A 125 0.59 -7.11 -2.75
N ILE A 126 1.75 -7.02 -3.37
CA ILE A 126 2.40 -8.13 -4.08
C ILE A 126 3.65 -8.53 -3.30
N VAL A 127 3.72 -9.79 -2.90
CA VAL A 127 4.92 -10.38 -2.29
C VAL A 127 5.07 -11.80 -2.81
N ASP A 128 6.23 -12.10 -3.38
CA ASP A 128 6.51 -13.35 -4.08
C ASP A 128 5.48 -13.60 -5.21
N ASP A 129 4.84 -14.77 -5.20
CA ASP A 129 3.81 -15.19 -6.15
C ASP A 129 2.37 -14.92 -5.66
N LEU A 130 2.23 -14.15 -4.58
CA LEU A 130 0.95 -13.86 -3.92
C LEU A 130 0.58 -12.38 -4.01
N LEU A 131 -0.71 -12.14 -4.22
CA LEU A 131 -1.36 -10.84 -4.28
C LEU A 131 -2.42 -10.76 -3.19
N TYR A 132 -2.39 -9.70 -2.38
CA TYR A 132 -3.35 -9.47 -1.31
C TYR A 132 -4.22 -8.25 -1.60
N THR A 133 -5.53 -8.42 -1.43
CA THR A 133 -6.53 -7.37 -1.65
C THR A 133 -7.58 -7.39 -0.55
N ILE A 134 -8.23 -6.24 -0.33
CA ILE A 134 -9.36 -6.04 0.58
C ILE A 134 -10.37 -5.14 -0.14
N GLY A 135 -11.54 -5.70 -0.39
CA GLY A 135 -12.68 -4.99 -0.94
C GLY A 135 -13.35 -4.05 0.04
N THR A 136 -14.18 -3.15 -0.46
CA THR A 136 -14.92 -2.14 0.32
C THR A 136 -15.72 -2.74 1.47
N MET A 137 -16.27 -3.93 1.23
CA MET A 137 -17.14 -4.64 2.15
C MET A 137 -16.39 -5.65 3.03
N GLY A 138 -15.06 -5.60 3.11
CA GLY A 138 -14.26 -6.49 3.96
C GLY A 138 -13.96 -7.86 3.33
N HIS A 139 -14.05 -7.97 2.00
CA HIS A 139 -13.63 -9.16 1.26
C HIS A 139 -12.12 -9.16 1.10
N MET A 140 -11.40 -9.92 1.92
CA MET A 140 -9.96 -10.08 1.77
C MET A 140 -9.65 -11.31 0.95
N PHE A 141 -8.77 -11.17 -0.04
CA PHE A 141 -8.30 -12.28 -0.86
C PHE A 141 -6.78 -12.36 -0.83
N CYS A 142 -6.29 -13.60 -0.84
CA CYS A 142 -4.97 -13.93 -1.35
C CYS A 142 -5.13 -14.64 -2.68
N LEU A 143 -4.55 -14.05 -3.74
CA LEU A 143 -4.62 -14.53 -5.10
C LEU A 143 -3.23 -14.94 -5.59
N ARG A 144 -3.15 -15.88 -6.53
CA ARG A 144 -1.93 -16.13 -7.29
C ARG A 144 -1.69 -14.98 -8.27
N VAL A 145 -0.47 -14.47 -8.29
CA VAL A 145 -0.01 -13.43 -9.23
C VAL A 145 -0.16 -13.86 -10.69
N ALA A 146 0.03 -15.15 -10.96
CA ALA A 146 0.06 -15.71 -12.31
C ALA A 146 -1.28 -15.56 -13.05
N ASP A 147 -2.39 -15.91 -12.39
CA ASP A 147 -3.70 -16.11 -13.00
C ASP A 147 -4.89 -15.53 -12.22
N GLY A 148 -4.67 -14.95 -11.03
CA GLY A 148 -5.73 -14.41 -10.18
C GLY A 148 -6.58 -15.47 -9.48
N SER A 149 -6.14 -16.74 -9.46
CA SER A 149 -6.82 -17.81 -8.72
C SER A 149 -6.72 -17.60 -7.20
N VAL A 150 -7.79 -17.93 -6.48
CA VAL A 150 -7.86 -17.75 -5.02
C VAL A 150 -7.03 -18.82 -4.32
N VAL A 151 -6.09 -18.40 -3.48
CA VAL A 151 -5.36 -19.27 -2.55
C VAL A 151 -6.16 -19.42 -1.26
N TRP A 152 -6.58 -18.30 -0.68
CA TRP A 152 -7.48 -18.25 0.46
C TRP A 152 -8.24 -16.92 0.46
N LYS A 153 -9.33 -16.84 1.22
CA LYS A 153 -10.14 -15.62 1.37
C LYS A 153 -10.66 -15.47 2.78
N LYS A 154 -10.99 -14.24 3.16
CA LYS A 154 -11.69 -13.88 4.39
C LYS A 154 -12.85 -12.92 4.10
N GLN A 155 -13.90 -13.01 4.91
CA GLN A 155 -14.96 -12.01 4.96
C GLN A 155 -14.98 -11.41 6.38
N PHE A 156 -14.54 -10.17 6.51
CA PHE A 156 -14.41 -9.48 7.80
C PHE A 156 -15.73 -9.35 8.57
N VAL A 157 -16.81 -8.98 7.90
CA VAL A 157 -18.15 -8.85 8.51
C VAL A 157 -18.63 -10.20 9.04
N ASP A 158 -18.50 -11.26 8.25
CA ASP A 158 -19.03 -12.57 8.63
C ASP A 158 -18.15 -13.31 9.66
N GLU A 159 -16.82 -13.15 9.57
CA GLU A 159 -15.87 -13.90 10.42
C GLU A 159 -15.46 -13.15 11.69
N PHE A 160 -15.57 -11.82 11.72
CA PHE A 160 -15.08 -10.99 12.83
C PHE A 160 -16.12 -10.00 13.36
N ASP A 161 -17.36 -10.01 12.84
CA ASP A 161 -18.39 -9.04 13.22
C ASP A 161 -17.91 -7.58 13.04
N THR A 162 -17.25 -7.35 11.91
CA THR A 162 -16.65 -6.05 11.58
C THR A 162 -17.68 -4.95 11.43
N LYS A 163 -17.45 -3.85 12.14
CA LYS A 163 -18.16 -2.59 11.90
C LYS A 163 -17.56 -1.90 10.67
N LEU A 164 -18.28 -1.95 9.55
CA LEU A 164 -17.83 -1.29 8.33
C LEU A 164 -17.70 0.24 8.52
N PRO A 165 -16.58 0.85 8.08
CA PRO A 165 -16.44 2.30 8.11
C PRO A 165 -17.41 2.98 7.15
N ILE A 166 -17.73 4.26 7.40
CA ILE A 166 -18.63 5.08 6.57
C ILE A 166 -18.18 5.10 5.10
N TRP A 167 -16.88 5.30 4.89
CA TRP A 167 -16.26 5.26 3.56
C TRP A 167 -15.84 3.85 3.14
N GLY A 168 -16.30 2.79 3.81
CA GLY A 168 -15.90 1.41 3.55
C GLY A 168 -14.47 1.07 3.95
N MET A 169 -14.13 -0.22 3.83
CA MET A 169 -12.84 -0.73 4.29
C MET A 169 -11.68 -0.25 3.42
N VAL A 170 -10.62 0.17 4.10
CA VAL A 170 -9.27 0.35 3.56
C VAL A 170 -8.29 -0.09 4.63
N ALA A 171 -7.44 -1.07 4.31
CA ALA A 171 -6.49 -1.61 5.28
C ALA A 171 -5.32 -2.30 4.57
N THR A 172 -4.57 -1.57 3.73
CA THR A 172 -3.43 -2.15 3.02
C THR A 172 -2.52 -2.89 4.00
N PRO A 173 -2.47 -4.23 3.94
CA PRO A 173 -1.85 -5.02 4.99
C PRO A 173 -0.34 -4.79 5.01
N LEU A 174 0.24 -4.96 6.19
CA LEU A 174 1.67 -4.98 6.42
C LEU A 174 2.16 -6.42 6.36
N VAL A 175 3.08 -6.71 5.42
CA VAL A 175 3.72 -8.02 5.30
C VAL A 175 5.04 -8.02 6.06
N LEU A 176 5.21 -8.93 7.01
CA LEU A 176 6.43 -9.14 7.79
C LEU A 176 6.80 -10.62 7.79
N GLY A 177 7.72 -11.02 6.90
CA GLY A 177 8.02 -12.45 6.70
C GLY A 177 6.77 -13.21 6.26
N ASP A 178 6.34 -14.20 7.03
CA ASP A 178 5.11 -14.96 6.77
C ASP A 178 3.86 -14.39 7.46
N ARG A 179 3.97 -13.22 8.12
CA ARG A 179 2.86 -12.52 8.77
C ARG A 179 2.22 -11.49 7.85
N LEU A 180 0.91 -11.43 7.87
CA LEU A 180 0.08 -10.45 7.17
C LEU A 180 -0.80 -9.73 8.20
N ILE A 181 -0.39 -8.52 8.59
CA ILE A 181 -1.04 -7.74 9.66
C ILE A 181 -1.95 -6.69 9.02
N THR A 182 -3.23 -6.69 9.38
CA THR A 182 -4.23 -5.79 8.79
C THR A 182 -5.23 -5.28 9.82
N LEU A 183 -5.95 -4.22 9.46
CA LEU A 183 -7.07 -3.71 10.25
C LEU A 183 -8.36 -4.40 9.80
N VAL A 184 -9.06 -4.99 10.77
CA VAL A 184 -10.30 -5.73 10.56
C VAL A 184 -11.49 -5.00 11.18
N GLY A 185 -11.33 -4.36 12.34
CA GLY A 185 -12.42 -3.59 12.98
C GLY A 185 -13.54 -4.45 13.55
N GLY A 186 -13.21 -5.67 13.98
CA GLY A 186 -14.15 -6.66 14.50
C GLY A 186 -14.04 -6.87 16.01
N VAL A 187 -14.83 -7.82 16.50
CA VAL A 187 -14.89 -8.21 17.92
C VAL A 187 -14.75 -9.73 18.12
N PRO A 188 -14.34 -10.18 19.33
CA PRO A 188 -13.62 -9.41 20.34
C PRO A 188 -12.14 -9.23 19.95
N ASN A 189 -11.51 -8.13 20.39
CA ASN A 189 -10.08 -7.84 20.21
C ASN A 189 -9.58 -7.97 18.76
N ALA A 190 -10.40 -7.59 17.77
CA ALA A 190 -10.10 -7.78 16.36
C ALA A 190 -10.08 -6.45 15.60
N LEU A 191 -9.64 -5.36 16.25
CA LEU A 191 -9.26 -4.16 15.50
C LEU A 191 -8.12 -4.51 14.54
N VAL A 192 -7.10 -5.20 15.05
CA VAL A 192 -5.92 -5.64 14.29
C VAL A 192 -5.86 -7.17 14.30
N VAL A 193 -5.67 -7.77 13.14
CA VAL A 193 -5.51 -9.22 13.02
C VAL A 193 -4.27 -9.54 12.20
N CYS A 194 -3.51 -10.53 12.64
CA CYS A 194 -2.39 -11.10 11.91
C CYS A 194 -2.77 -12.46 11.37
N PHE A 195 -2.62 -12.63 10.06
CA PHE A 195 -2.78 -13.90 9.38
C PHE A 195 -1.42 -14.47 8.97
N ASP A 196 -1.34 -15.79 8.88
CA ASP A 196 -0.32 -16.46 8.09
C ASP A 196 -0.59 -16.14 6.62
N ARG A 197 0.36 -15.47 5.97
CA ARG A 197 0.15 -14.90 4.63
C ARG A 197 -0.11 -15.95 3.55
N LYS A 198 0.33 -17.20 3.76
CA LYS A 198 0.24 -18.28 2.77
C LYS A 198 -1.04 -19.10 2.94
N THR A 199 -1.56 -19.21 4.16
CA THR A 199 -2.70 -20.07 4.49
C THR A 199 -3.96 -19.30 4.89
N GLY A 200 -3.84 -18.02 5.26
CA GLY A 200 -4.95 -17.21 5.77
C GLY A 200 -5.37 -17.59 7.20
N ARG A 201 -4.63 -18.49 7.86
CA ARG A 201 -4.89 -18.86 9.26
C ARG A 201 -4.56 -17.68 10.15
N GLU A 202 -5.46 -17.36 11.07
CA GLU A 202 -5.19 -16.37 12.10
C GLU A 202 -4.05 -16.82 13.02
N LEU A 203 -3.08 -15.93 13.26
CA LEU A 203 -1.96 -16.13 14.17
C LEU A 203 -2.21 -15.46 15.51
N TRP A 204 -2.72 -14.22 15.47
CA TRP A 204 -3.14 -13.46 16.64
C TRP A 204 -4.09 -12.34 16.21
N ARG A 205 -4.85 -11.82 17.17
CA ARG A 205 -5.65 -10.60 17.05
C ARG A 205 -5.39 -9.69 18.26
N SER A 206 -5.55 -8.38 18.09
CA SER A 206 -5.25 -7.40 19.13
C SER A 206 -6.15 -6.16 19.05
N LEU A 207 -6.16 -5.45 20.17
CA LEU A 207 -6.84 -4.18 20.45
C LEU A 207 -8.37 -4.27 20.43
N GLU A 208 -9.00 -3.74 21.47
CA GLU A 208 -10.45 -3.69 21.64
C GLU A 208 -11.00 -2.37 21.10
N ASP A 209 -11.25 -2.34 19.78
CA ASP A 209 -11.93 -1.25 19.09
C ASP A 209 -12.58 -1.81 17.83
N THR A 210 -13.66 -1.19 17.38
CA THR A 210 -14.32 -1.55 16.11
C THR A 210 -14.07 -0.52 15.02
N GLU A 211 -13.58 0.67 15.37
CA GLU A 211 -13.31 1.71 14.39
C GLU A 211 -11.88 1.57 13.86
N VAL A 212 -11.73 1.24 12.57
CA VAL A 212 -10.42 1.02 11.95
C VAL A 212 -9.72 2.31 11.52
N GLY A 213 -10.47 3.39 11.29
CA GLY A 213 -9.94 4.55 10.58
C GLY A 213 -9.62 4.23 9.12
N TYR A 214 -8.58 4.86 8.56
CA TYR A 214 -8.23 4.75 7.13
C TYR A 214 -6.72 4.62 6.88
N CYS A 215 -5.93 4.40 7.94
CA CYS A 215 -4.47 4.35 7.87
C CYS A 215 -4.00 2.90 7.93
N PRO A 216 -3.14 2.44 7.01
CA PRO A 216 -2.57 1.12 7.12
C PRO A 216 -1.63 1.02 8.34
N PRO A 217 -1.39 -0.19 8.90
CA PRO A 217 -0.36 -0.40 9.90
C PRO A 217 1.02 -0.04 9.35
N VAL A 218 1.87 0.56 10.20
CA VAL A 218 3.22 1.01 9.84
C VAL A 218 4.25 0.31 10.71
N LEU A 219 5.31 -0.21 10.11
CA LEU A 219 6.46 -0.69 10.86
C LEU A 219 7.36 0.49 11.22
N CYS A 220 7.62 0.67 12.52
CA CYS A 220 8.58 1.63 13.05
C CYS A 220 9.63 0.90 13.89
N GLU A 221 10.79 1.53 14.11
CA GLU A 221 11.84 0.99 14.97
C GLU A 221 12.12 1.94 16.14
N PHE A 222 11.78 1.55 17.36
CA PHE A 222 12.08 2.34 18.57
C PHE A 222 12.89 1.50 19.55
N GLY A 223 13.94 2.10 20.14
CA GLY A 223 14.85 1.40 21.05
C GLY A 223 15.49 0.15 20.43
N GLY A 224 15.80 0.19 19.13
CA GLY A 224 16.38 -0.93 18.37
C GLY A 224 15.43 -2.12 18.17
N ARG A 225 14.10 -1.93 18.34
CA ARG A 225 13.11 -2.99 18.21
C ARG A 225 12.00 -2.59 17.22
N PRO A 226 11.56 -3.53 16.36
CA PRO A 226 10.43 -3.30 15.47
C PRO A 226 9.12 -3.22 16.27
N GLN A 227 8.28 -2.25 15.93
CA GLN A 227 6.95 -2.05 16.50
C GLN A 227 5.97 -1.76 15.37
N VAL A 228 4.80 -2.40 15.41
CA VAL A 228 3.72 -2.05 14.47
C VAL A 228 2.91 -0.93 15.09
N VAL A 229 2.97 0.25 14.48
CA VAL A 229 2.16 1.40 14.84
C VAL A 229 0.82 1.32 14.12
N VAL A 230 -0.25 1.38 14.90
CA VAL A 230 -1.64 1.40 14.47
C VAL A 230 -2.27 2.71 14.92
N TRP A 231 -2.67 3.52 13.95
CA TRP A 231 -3.42 4.75 14.22
C TRP A 231 -4.89 4.54 13.93
N HIS A 232 -5.67 4.35 15.00
CA HIS A 232 -7.11 4.14 14.96
C HIS A 232 -7.85 5.35 15.58
N PRO A 233 -9.17 5.47 15.41
CA PRO A 233 -9.90 6.69 15.73
C PRO A 233 -9.83 7.16 17.18
N ARG A 234 -9.44 6.29 18.11
CA ARG A 234 -9.29 6.61 19.54
C ARG A 234 -7.86 6.95 19.94
N ALA A 235 -6.85 6.33 19.31
CA ALA A 235 -5.47 6.38 19.77
C ALA A 235 -4.44 6.04 18.69
N VAL A 236 -3.19 6.38 18.99
CA VAL A 236 -2.01 5.84 18.32
C VAL A 236 -1.42 4.78 19.24
N THR A 237 -1.39 3.55 18.77
CA THR A 237 -0.99 2.39 19.58
C THR A 237 0.12 1.64 18.88
N ALA A 238 1.17 1.26 19.62
CA ALA A 238 2.19 0.36 19.12
C ALA A 238 2.00 -1.04 19.70
N ILE A 239 2.15 -2.05 18.85
CA ILE A 239 2.06 -3.45 19.21
C ILE A 239 3.31 -4.21 18.76
N GLU A 240 3.62 -5.30 19.47
CA GLU A 240 4.66 -6.25 19.07
C GLU A 240 4.25 -6.95 17.77
N PRO A 241 5.11 -6.99 16.73
CA PRO A 241 4.79 -7.66 15.47
C PRO A 241 4.49 -9.15 15.62
N ASP A 242 5.13 -9.81 16.59
CA ASP A 242 5.08 -11.25 16.73
C ASP A 242 3.87 -11.78 17.51
N THR A 243 3.37 -10.99 18.46
CA THR A 243 2.35 -11.40 19.42
C THR A 243 1.09 -10.55 19.34
N GLY A 244 1.17 -9.36 18.73
CA GLY A 244 0.12 -8.35 18.77
C GLY A 244 -0.02 -7.65 20.11
N LYS A 245 0.82 -7.95 21.10
CA LYS A 245 0.72 -7.34 22.44
C LYS A 245 0.97 -5.84 22.37
N GLU A 246 0.13 -5.06 23.03
CA GLU A 246 0.33 -3.61 23.18
C GLU A 246 1.63 -3.30 23.94
N ILE A 247 2.42 -2.40 23.37
CA ILE A 247 3.65 -1.86 23.96
C ILE A 247 3.33 -0.53 24.64
N TRP A 248 2.66 0.37 23.92
CA TRP A 248 2.23 1.67 24.41
C TRP A 248 1.04 2.20 23.60
N SER A 249 0.28 3.12 24.19
CA SER A 249 -0.81 3.82 23.52
C SER A 249 -0.87 5.29 23.94
N VAL A 250 -1.16 6.17 22.99
CA VAL A 250 -1.39 7.60 23.20
C VAL A 250 -2.79 7.97 22.68
N PRO A 251 -3.71 8.43 23.55
CA PRO A 251 -5.02 8.88 23.12
C PRO A 251 -4.92 10.02 22.10
N PHE A 252 -5.56 9.83 20.95
CA PHE A 252 -5.68 10.84 19.91
C PHE A 252 -7.02 10.69 19.19
N PRO A 253 -8.13 11.06 19.85
CA PRO A 253 -9.47 10.88 19.31
C PRO A 253 -9.66 11.78 18.09
N VAL A 254 -9.98 11.19 16.93
CA VAL A 254 -10.19 11.92 15.67
C VAL A 254 -11.66 11.97 15.26
N ARG A 255 -12.06 13.09 14.65
CA ARG A 255 -13.43 13.27 14.15
C ARG A 255 -13.66 12.42 12.89
N PHE A 256 -14.82 11.78 12.82
CA PHE A 256 -15.25 10.92 11.72
C PHE A 256 -14.29 9.76 11.39
N GLY A 257 -13.43 9.37 12.34
CA GLY A 257 -12.45 8.31 12.13
C GLY A 257 -11.38 8.62 11.08
N LEU A 258 -11.13 9.90 10.76
CA LEU A 258 -10.22 10.33 9.69
C LEU A 258 -8.73 10.20 10.06
N CYS A 259 -8.30 9.00 10.46
CA CYS A 259 -6.89 8.59 10.52
C CYS A 259 -6.46 8.22 9.10
N ILE A 260 -6.04 9.19 8.29
CA ILE A 260 -5.72 8.94 6.86
C ILE A 260 -4.20 9.02 6.58
N PRO A 261 -3.49 10.09 6.97
CA PRO A 261 -2.07 10.20 6.66
C PRO A 261 -1.23 9.16 7.39
N GLN A 262 -0.31 8.52 6.67
CA GLN A 262 0.58 7.52 7.26
C GLN A 262 1.52 8.18 8.29
N PRO A 263 1.59 7.71 9.55
CA PRO A 263 2.53 8.20 10.54
C PRO A 263 3.98 8.16 10.03
N ARG A 264 4.76 9.21 10.32
CA ARG A 264 6.16 9.32 9.87
C ARG A 264 7.10 9.31 11.05
N GLN A 265 8.00 8.35 11.06
CA GLN A 265 9.07 8.26 12.05
C GLN A 265 10.24 9.20 11.67
N VAL A 266 10.75 9.95 12.66
CA VAL A 266 11.97 10.74 12.56
C VAL A 266 12.78 10.54 13.85
N GLY A 267 13.84 9.74 13.78
CA GLY A 267 14.58 9.33 14.98
C GLY A 267 13.67 8.57 15.96
N ASN A 268 13.68 8.98 17.23
CA ASN A 268 12.79 8.46 18.28
C ASN A 268 11.42 9.15 18.33
N ARG A 269 11.05 9.90 17.29
CA ARG A 269 9.77 10.62 17.21
C ARG A 269 8.86 10.06 16.13
N LEU A 270 7.56 10.20 16.35
CA LEU A 270 6.50 9.86 15.42
C LEU A 270 5.62 11.08 15.18
N PHE A 271 5.55 11.52 13.93
CA PHE A 271 4.70 12.60 13.49
C PHE A 271 3.40 12.07 12.88
N LEU A 272 2.28 12.65 13.28
CA LEU A 272 0.95 12.40 12.72
C LEU A 272 0.28 13.73 12.38
N THR A 273 -0.62 13.70 11.40
CA THR A 273 -1.48 14.84 11.07
C THR A 273 -2.85 14.36 10.65
N ALA A 274 -3.89 15.07 11.10
CA ALA A 274 -5.28 14.81 10.76
C ALA A 274 -5.98 16.11 10.36
N PHE A 275 -7.02 15.99 9.55
CA PHE A 275 -7.74 17.13 9.00
C PHE A 275 -8.34 18.03 10.10
N TYR A 276 -9.24 17.48 10.92
CA TYR A 276 -9.91 18.24 11.97
C TYR A 276 -9.16 18.29 13.30
N ASN A 277 -8.16 17.45 13.50
CA ASN A 277 -7.49 17.33 14.80
C ASN A 277 -6.08 17.91 14.80
N GLY A 278 -5.61 18.34 13.63
CA GLY A 278 -4.28 18.89 13.44
C GLY A 278 -3.19 17.86 13.67
N PRO A 279 -1.95 18.34 13.79
CA PRO A 279 -0.79 17.48 13.93
C PRO A 279 -0.42 17.15 15.38
N LEU A 280 0.29 16.03 15.55
CA LEU A 280 0.77 15.48 16.81
C LEU A 280 2.20 14.97 16.62
N MET A 281 3.09 15.28 17.57
CA MET A 281 4.42 14.66 17.66
C MET A 281 4.53 13.90 18.97
N ILE A 282 4.77 12.60 18.86
CA ILE A 282 5.06 11.70 19.97
C ILE A 282 6.57 11.43 19.96
N GLU A 283 7.22 11.49 21.11
CA GLU A 283 8.61 11.08 21.32
C GLU A 283 8.65 9.88 22.25
N LEU A 284 9.48 8.89 21.93
CA LEU A 284 9.69 7.71 22.75
C LEU A 284 11.00 7.86 23.53
N ASP A 285 11.04 7.27 24.72
CA ASP A 285 12.28 7.05 25.47
C ASP A 285 13.29 6.16 24.72
N GLU A 286 14.51 6.04 25.23
CA GLU A 286 15.57 5.23 24.61
C GLU A 286 15.18 3.75 24.49
N ALA A 287 14.37 3.24 25.41
CA ALA A 287 13.84 1.88 25.36
C ALA A 287 12.75 1.70 24.29
N GLY A 288 12.15 2.78 23.79
CA GLY A 288 11.08 2.73 22.81
C GLY A 288 9.72 2.31 23.40
N THR A 289 9.52 2.41 24.71
CA THR A 289 8.34 1.88 25.41
C THR A 289 7.50 2.95 26.06
N THR A 290 8.05 4.14 26.31
CA THR A 290 7.33 5.20 27.03
C THR A 290 7.10 6.39 26.10
N PRO A 291 5.87 6.63 25.63
CA PRO A 291 5.56 7.76 24.76
C PRO A 291 5.32 9.04 25.55
N ARG A 292 5.75 10.17 24.98
CA ARG A 292 5.44 11.52 25.44
C ARG A 292 5.02 12.37 24.26
N VAL A 293 3.88 13.04 24.37
CA VAL A 293 3.52 14.09 23.41
C VAL A 293 4.43 15.29 23.62
N VAL A 294 5.31 15.56 22.66
CA VAL A 294 6.26 16.68 22.72
C VAL A 294 5.78 17.92 21.98
N TRP A 295 4.80 17.74 21.08
CA TRP A 295 4.13 18.85 20.41
C TRP A 295 2.75 18.42 19.90
N LYS A 296 1.81 19.36 19.91
CA LYS A 296 0.45 19.19 19.39
C LYS A 296 -0.04 20.50 18.79
N GLY A 297 -0.65 20.43 17.62
CA GLY A 297 -1.29 21.58 16.97
C GLY A 297 -2.40 22.18 17.83
N LYS A 298 -2.65 23.47 17.64
CA LYS A 298 -3.64 24.24 18.42
C LYS A 298 -4.98 24.36 17.71
N SER A 299 -4.99 24.35 16.38
CA SER A 299 -6.23 24.38 15.58
C SER A 299 -6.81 22.99 15.36
N SER A 300 -8.13 22.92 15.48
CA SER A 300 -8.97 21.81 15.03
C SER A 300 -9.74 22.16 13.75
N SER A 301 -9.27 23.17 13.01
CA SER A 301 -9.92 23.73 11.83
C SER A 301 -8.95 23.73 10.65
N GLU A 302 -9.41 23.13 9.56
CA GLU A 302 -8.80 23.13 8.25
C GLU A 302 -8.65 24.53 7.63
N ILE A 303 -9.44 25.50 8.11
CA ILE A 303 -9.43 26.89 7.62
C ILE A 303 -8.34 27.70 8.34
N ARG A 304 -8.14 27.43 9.64
CA ARG A 304 -7.12 28.10 10.45
C ARG A 304 -5.86 27.24 10.47
N THR A 305 -5.03 27.42 9.45
CA THR A 305 -3.80 26.65 9.18
C THR A 305 -2.62 27.06 10.06
N ASP A 306 -2.82 27.17 11.38
CA ASP A 306 -1.70 27.38 12.32
C ASP A 306 -0.85 26.09 12.54
N GLY A 307 -1.20 24.99 11.87
CA GLY A 307 -0.49 23.73 11.82
C GLY A 307 -0.58 23.04 10.46
N LEU A 308 0.10 21.89 10.35
CA LEU A 308 0.03 21.02 9.17
C LEU A 308 -1.21 20.12 9.28
N HIS A 309 -2.20 20.32 8.41
CA HIS A 309 -3.42 19.50 8.33
C HIS A 309 -3.43 18.70 7.03
N SER A 310 -3.93 17.47 7.07
CA SER A 310 -4.10 16.63 5.87
C SER A 310 -5.36 15.77 5.98
N ILE A 311 -6.03 15.52 4.83
CA ILE A 311 -7.20 14.65 4.72
C ILE A 311 -7.00 13.56 3.67
N MET A 312 -6.75 13.92 2.41
CA MET A 312 -6.55 12.98 1.31
C MET A 312 -5.10 13.06 0.84
N SER A 313 -4.19 12.54 1.65
CA SER A 313 -2.78 12.42 1.29
C SER A 313 -2.54 11.03 0.68
N THR A 314 -2.03 11.04 -0.54
CA THR A 314 -1.44 9.87 -1.20
C THR A 314 0.04 9.78 -0.90
#